data_AF-A0A946TLX9-F1
#
_entry.id   AF-A0A946TLX9-F1
#
_cell.length_a   1.000
_cell.length_b   1.000
_cell.length_c   1.000
_cell.angle_alpha   90.00
_cell.angle_beta   90.00
_cell.angle_gamma   90.00
#
_symmetry.space_group_name_H-M   'P 1'
#
loop_
_entity.id
_entity.type
_entity.pdbx_description
1 polymer ?
#
loop_
_entity_poly.entity_id
_entity_poly.type
_entity_poly.pdbx_seq_one_letter_code
_entity_poly.pdbx_strand_id
1 'polypeptide(L)'
;MTNIQIPTATTKLKIIPGKGQAHQACICNHNIDITTGGCPVALNKDAAYESSKRCQYCYAMYVHKKGFVKNKTIDPREWDKAKLELPVIRIGKMVEPGGRESRELLVNSLELNNKHNLKTILVTKILDWDPEVSKLLKVHNSTLHISMGYDNLEEGAANRGFDNEARLKVARRYHKAGNNVYLRIVVDITSSIPKNIKAWEKYGIPFLITPLRFFKKDLIQLVLPEESWESLIESKRYKYKNALIPIKMHSDWSKHKERCGYIGSKFHCNNCGLGKL
;
A
#
# COMPACT_ATOMS: atom_id res chain seq x y z
N MET A 1 7.08 25.40 -5.49
CA MET A 1 6.79 24.44 -4.41
C MET A 1 8.04 24.32 -3.55
N THR A 2 7.93 24.48 -2.24
CA THR A 2 9.05 24.44 -1.28
C THR A 2 9.59 23.02 -1.10
N ASN A 3 10.91 22.87 -1.03
CA ASN A 3 11.55 21.60 -0.69
C ASN A 3 11.31 21.32 0.80
N ILE A 4 10.48 20.33 1.09
CA ILE A 4 10.24 19.85 2.46
C ILE A 4 11.41 18.95 2.86
N GLN A 5 12.22 19.39 3.82
CA GLN A 5 13.28 18.56 4.40
C GLN A 5 12.77 17.90 5.69
N ILE A 6 12.69 16.57 5.70
CA ILE A 6 12.32 15.81 6.91
C ILE A 6 13.58 15.51 7.72
N PRO A 7 13.54 15.62 9.06
CA PRO A 7 14.66 15.25 9.91
C PRO A 7 15.09 13.79 9.72
N THR A 8 16.40 13.56 9.72
CA THR A 8 16.97 12.21 9.75
C THR A 8 16.86 11.63 11.16
N ALA A 9 16.37 10.40 11.29
CA ALA A 9 16.37 9.64 12.53
C ALA A 9 17.75 9.04 12.78
N THR A 10 18.12 8.90 14.05
CA THR A 10 19.27 8.07 14.46
C THR A 10 19.02 6.58 14.23
N THR A 11 17.76 6.18 14.02
CA THR A 11 17.37 4.80 13.79
C THR A 11 17.78 4.33 12.39
N LYS A 12 18.56 3.26 12.36
CA LYS A 12 18.94 2.58 11.11
C LYS A 12 17.75 1.86 10.47
N LEU A 13 17.74 1.80 9.15
CA LEU A 13 16.86 0.97 8.35
C LEU A 13 17.19 -0.49 8.65
N LYS A 14 16.17 -1.28 8.96
CA LYS A 14 16.29 -2.69 9.28
C LYS A 14 15.31 -3.48 8.44
N ILE A 15 15.74 -4.65 7.99
CA ILE A 15 14.85 -5.65 7.42
C ILE A 15 14.08 -6.26 8.59
N ILE A 16 12.76 -6.10 8.55
CA ILE A 16 11.85 -6.62 9.58
C ILE A 16 11.00 -7.75 9.01
N PRO A 17 10.54 -8.68 9.87
CA PRO A 17 9.67 -9.73 9.42
C PRO A 17 8.33 -9.25 8.85
N GLY A 18 7.84 -10.02 7.89
CA GLY A 18 6.67 -9.71 7.10
C GLY A 18 5.44 -10.55 7.34
N LYS A 19 4.51 -10.48 6.39
CA LYS A 19 3.22 -11.18 6.48
C LYS A 19 3.38 -12.69 6.30
N GLY A 20 4.45 -13.15 5.65
CA GLY A 20 4.74 -14.58 5.49
C GLY A 20 4.79 -15.34 6.81
N GLN A 21 5.24 -14.70 7.88
CA GLN A 21 5.25 -15.30 9.22
C GLN A 21 3.86 -15.64 9.75
N ALA A 22 2.83 -14.87 9.37
CA ALA A 22 1.45 -15.10 9.79
C ALA A 22 0.65 -15.90 8.74
N HIS A 23 1.09 -15.89 7.48
CA HIS A 23 0.41 -16.48 6.34
C HIS A 23 1.43 -17.17 5.44
N GLN A 24 1.59 -18.49 5.58
CA GLN A 24 2.57 -19.28 4.82
C GLN A 24 2.48 -19.10 3.30
N ALA A 25 1.29 -18.80 2.77
CA ALA A 25 1.09 -18.54 1.34
C ALA A 25 1.57 -17.14 0.87
N CYS A 26 2.03 -16.26 1.77
CA CYS A 26 2.42 -14.89 1.44
C CYS A 26 3.92 -14.75 1.25
N ILE A 27 4.34 -14.35 0.05
CA ILE A 27 5.76 -14.14 -0.30
C ILE A 27 6.43 -12.95 0.40
N CYS A 28 5.66 -12.09 1.07
CA CYS A 28 6.19 -10.91 1.74
C CYS A 28 6.77 -11.27 3.12
N ASN A 29 7.88 -12.02 3.13
CA ASN A 29 8.55 -12.47 4.37
C ASN A 29 9.39 -11.35 4.98
N HIS A 30 9.83 -10.40 4.17
CA HIS A 30 10.74 -9.32 4.57
C HIS A 30 10.15 -7.96 4.19
N ASN A 31 10.27 -6.99 5.09
CA ASN A 31 9.87 -5.61 4.81
C ASN A 31 10.93 -4.63 5.26
N ILE A 32 10.96 -3.49 4.60
CA ILE A 32 11.63 -2.29 5.08
C ILE A 32 10.63 -1.14 5.12
N ASP A 33 10.65 -0.41 6.23
CA ASP A 33 9.91 0.83 6.42
C ASP A 33 10.93 1.96 6.45
N ILE A 34 11.00 2.74 5.36
CA ILE A 34 12.04 3.75 5.13
C ILE A 34 11.89 4.97 6.06
N THR A 35 10.69 5.26 6.53
CA THR A 35 10.45 6.26 7.56
C THR A 35 10.11 5.62 8.91
N THR A 36 10.19 6.41 9.98
CA THR A 36 9.77 6.04 11.33
C THR A 36 8.85 7.10 11.93
N GLY A 37 8.17 6.74 13.03
CA GLY A 37 7.22 7.60 13.73
C GLY A 37 5.86 7.64 13.04
N GLY A 38 5.63 8.67 12.21
CA GLY A 38 4.38 8.89 11.48
C GLY A 38 4.35 8.29 10.06
N CYS A 39 3.14 8.18 9.50
CA CYS A 39 2.95 7.91 8.07
C CYS A 39 3.03 9.23 7.29
N PRO A 40 3.83 9.33 6.22
CA PRO A 40 3.97 10.58 5.49
C PRO A 40 2.67 11.11 4.86
N VAL A 41 1.69 10.25 4.58
CA VAL A 41 0.34 10.68 4.15
C VAL A 41 -0.28 11.71 5.10
N ALA A 42 0.05 11.66 6.39
CA ALA A 42 -0.46 12.58 7.40
C ALA A 42 0.36 13.87 7.55
N LEU A 43 1.29 14.16 6.65
CA LEU A 43 2.01 15.44 6.62
C LEU A 43 1.18 16.49 5.89
N ASN A 44 1.08 17.69 6.46
CA ASN A 44 0.51 18.84 5.78
C ASN A 44 1.54 19.52 4.86
N LYS A 45 1.13 20.62 4.22
CA LYS A 45 1.98 21.40 3.30
C LYS A 45 3.26 21.97 3.94
N ASP A 46 3.26 22.14 5.26
CA ASP A 46 4.39 22.67 6.05
C ASP A 46 5.20 21.54 6.70
N ALA A 47 4.98 20.29 6.27
CA ALA A 47 5.60 19.08 6.81
C ALA A 47 5.29 18.82 8.30
N ALA A 48 4.29 19.49 8.86
CA ALA A 48 3.80 19.19 10.19
C ALA A 48 2.89 17.95 10.13
N TYR A 49 3.00 17.13 11.17
CA TYR A 49 2.29 15.86 11.24
C TYR A 49 0.89 16.06 11.84
N GLU A 50 -0.15 15.72 11.07
CA GLU A 50 -1.56 15.84 11.44
C GLU A 50 -2.22 14.46 11.48
N SER A 51 -2.40 13.88 12.67
CA SER A 51 -2.95 12.52 12.81
C SER A 51 -4.35 12.35 12.22
N SER A 52 -5.15 13.42 12.15
CA SER A 52 -6.48 13.43 11.53
C SER A 52 -6.44 13.20 10.02
N LYS A 53 -5.30 13.47 9.37
CA LYS A 53 -5.10 13.29 7.92
C LYS A 53 -4.67 11.87 7.53
N ARG A 54 -4.54 10.95 8.50
CA ARG A 54 -4.31 9.53 8.21
C ARG A 54 -5.51 8.91 7.50
N CYS A 55 -5.26 7.89 6.68
CA CYS A 55 -6.36 7.16 6.05
C CYS A 55 -7.24 6.50 7.11
N GLN A 56 -8.55 6.73 7.05
CA GLN A 56 -9.49 6.35 8.12
C GLN A 56 -9.63 4.83 8.29
N TYR A 57 -9.33 4.07 7.23
CA TYR A 57 -9.37 2.60 7.22
C TYR A 57 -7.99 1.94 7.46
N CYS A 58 -6.95 2.73 7.78
CA CYS A 58 -5.59 2.21 7.91
C CYS A 58 -5.41 1.35 9.17
N TYR A 59 -5.16 0.04 8.98
CA TYR A 59 -4.88 -0.87 10.10
C TYR A 59 -3.60 -0.50 10.88
N ALA A 60 -2.65 0.20 10.26
CA ALA A 60 -1.40 0.59 10.93
C ALA A 60 -1.60 1.73 11.95
N MET A 61 -2.80 2.33 12.01
CA MET A 61 -3.09 3.42 12.94
C MET A 61 -2.89 3.05 14.41
N TYR A 62 -3.09 1.77 14.75
CA TYR A 62 -2.92 1.25 16.11
C TYR A 62 -1.46 1.03 16.52
N VAL A 63 -0.55 0.92 15.55
CA VAL A 63 0.88 0.69 15.82
C VAL A 63 1.63 2.00 15.95
N HIS A 64 1.30 3.01 15.13
CA HIS A 64 1.95 4.30 15.17
C HIS A 64 1.24 5.25 16.13
N LYS A 65 1.74 5.35 17.36
CA LYS A 65 1.37 6.43 18.30
C LYS A 65 1.81 7.78 17.72
N LYS A 66 1.15 8.86 18.16
CA LYS A 66 1.37 10.26 17.71
C LYS A 66 2.88 10.55 17.55
N GLY A 67 3.31 11.07 16.40
CA GLY A 67 4.73 11.33 16.19
C GLY A 67 5.10 11.80 14.80
N PHE A 68 6.20 12.55 14.76
CA PHE A 68 6.86 13.09 13.57
C PHE A 68 7.26 12.00 12.58
N VAL A 69 7.33 12.36 11.30
CA VAL A 69 7.96 11.52 10.28
C VAL A 69 9.46 11.79 10.34
N LYS A 70 10.27 10.73 10.32
CA LYS A 70 11.73 10.84 10.19
C LYS A 70 12.26 9.81 9.21
N ASN A 71 13.24 10.19 8.41
CA ASN A 71 13.94 9.26 7.51
C ASN A 71 14.90 8.39 8.30
N LYS A 72 14.89 7.07 8.09
CA LYS A 72 15.92 6.20 8.68
C LYS A 72 17.24 6.35 7.93
N THR A 73 18.35 5.99 8.57
CA THR A 73 19.66 5.91 7.92
C THR A 73 19.87 4.52 7.33
N ILE A 74 20.50 4.41 6.16
CA ILE A 74 20.87 3.12 5.58
C ILE A 74 22.23 2.68 6.13
N ASP A 75 22.32 1.42 6.53
CA ASP A 75 23.58 0.73 6.77
C ASP A 75 23.64 -0.46 5.81
N PRO A 76 24.45 -0.40 4.74
CA PRO A 76 24.51 -1.46 3.73
C PRO A 76 24.84 -2.84 4.32
N ARG A 77 25.55 -2.89 5.46
CA ARG A 77 25.93 -4.14 6.14
C ARG A 77 24.70 -4.91 6.65
N GLU A 78 23.55 -4.26 6.80
CA GLU A 78 22.31 -4.93 7.20
C GLU A 78 21.77 -5.84 6.07
N TRP A 79 22.03 -5.52 4.80
CA TRP A 79 21.70 -6.40 3.67
C TRP A 79 22.64 -7.59 3.60
N ASP A 80 23.95 -7.37 3.80
CA ASP A 80 24.97 -8.43 3.81
C ASP A 80 24.70 -9.48 4.91
N LYS A 81 24.15 -9.05 6.05
CA LYS A 81 23.81 -9.93 7.18
C LYS A 81 22.45 -10.61 7.03
N ALA A 82 21.59 -10.13 6.15
CA ALA A 82 20.22 -10.60 6.06
C ALA A 82 20.17 -11.98 5.40
N LYS A 83 19.81 -13.00 6.19
CA LYS A 83 19.49 -14.33 5.68
C LYS A 83 18.03 -14.33 5.23
N LEU A 84 17.81 -13.98 3.97
CA LEU A 84 16.47 -13.90 3.38
C LEU A 84 16.04 -15.29 2.87
N GLU A 85 14.91 -15.79 3.37
CA GLU A 85 14.30 -17.04 2.88
C GLU A 85 13.84 -16.95 1.42
N LEU A 86 13.40 -15.76 1.00
CA LEU A 86 12.96 -15.45 -0.35
C LEU A 86 13.68 -14.19 -0.83
N PRO A 87 14.07 -14.11 -2.12
CA PRO A 87 14.74 -12.94 -2.70
C PRO A 87 13.74 -11.80 -2.98
N VAL A 88 12.88 -11.51 -2.00
CA VAL A 88 11.81 -10.51 -2.11
C VAL A 88 11.77 -9.63 -0.87
N ILE A 89 11.83 -8.31 -1.08
CA ILE A 89 11.65 -7.30 -0.04
C ILE A 89 10.46 -6.41 -0.40
N ARG A 90 9.56 -6.23 0.56
CA ARG A 90 8.51 -5.21 0.45
C ARG A 90 8.97 -3.89 1.06
N ILE A 91 8.77 -2.80 0.32
CA ILE A 91 8.94 -1.43 0.82
C ILE A 91 7.56 -0.84 1.12
N GLY A 92 7.35 -0.36 2.34
CA GLY A 92 6.10 0.27 2.76
C GLY A 92 5.09 -0.71 3.35
N LYS A 93 5.36 -1.17 4.59
CA LYS A 93 4.43 -2.00 5.38
C LYS A 93 3.57 -1.14 6.30
N MET A 94 4.25 -0.31 7.07
CA MET A 94 3.69 0.48 8.16
C MET A 94 3.75 1.99 7.86
N VAL A 95 4.65 2.37 6.95
CA VAL A 95 4.80 3.74 6.45
C VAL A 95 4.63 3.80 4.94
N GLU A 96 4.40 5.01 4.43
CA GLU A 96 4.21 5.28 3.01
C GLU A 96 5.55 5.69 2.37
N PRO A 97 6.10 4.92 1.42
CA PRO A 97 7.30 5.30 0.67
C PRO A 97 6.95 6.16 -0.56
N GLY A 98 7.92 6.88 -1.10
CA GLY A 98 7.81 7.52 -2.42
C GLY A 98 7.39 8.99 -2.39
N GLY A 99 7.00 9.51 -1.23
CA GLY A 99 6.87 10.95 -1.04
C GLY A 99 8.24 11.62 -1.22
N ARG A 100 8.25 12.87 -1.68
CA ARG A 100 9.47 13.67 -1.95
C ARG A 100 10.47 13.62 -0.80
N GLU A 101 9.95 13.70 0.42
CA GLU A 101 10.67 13.62 1.68
C GLU A 101 11.52 12.34 1.85
N SER A 102 11.12 11.25 1.20
CA SER A 102 11.71 9.92 1.36
C SER A 102 12.36 9.42 0.06
N ARG A 103 12.44 10.28 -0.96
CA ARG A 103 12.87 9.91 -2.31
C ARG A 103 14.28 9.34 -2.32
N GLU A 104 15.25 10.07 -1.76
CA GLU A 104 16.66 9.63 -1.72
C GLU A 104 16.79 8.26 -1.04
N LEU A 105 16.11 8.10 0.09
CA LEU A 105 16.12 6.86 0.85
C LEU A 105 15.46 5.69 0.09
N LEU A 106 14.40 5.97 -0.68
CA LEU A 106 13.78 5.00 -1.58
C LEU A 106 14.75 4.58 -2.69
N VAL A 107 15.40 5.53 -3.36
CA VAL A 107 16.39 5.26 -4.42
C VAL A 107 17.52 4.39 -3.88
N ASN A 108 18.15 4.79 -2.78
CA ASN A 108 19.24 4.05 -2.15
C ASN A 108 18.80 2.62 -1.73
N SER A 109 17.56 2.46 -1.24
CA SER A 109 17.02 1.15 -0.88
C SER A 109 16.82 0.25 -2.11
N LEU A 110 16.35 0.82 -3.22
CA LEU A 110 16.17 0.09 -4.48
C LEU A 110 17.52 -0.31 -5.10
N GLU A 111 18.51 0.56 -5.05
CA GLU A 111 19.88 0.25 -5.48
C GLU A 111 20.49 -0.90 -4.68
N LEU A 112 20.35 -0.86 -3.35
CA LEU A 112 20.79 -1.96 -2.49
C LEU A 112 20.05 -3.26 -2.83
N ASN A 113 18.72 -3.23 -2.97
CA ASN A 113 17.96 -4.41 -3.39
C ASN A 113 18.48 -4.97 -4.73
N ASN A 114 18.76 -4.09 -5.70
CA ASN A 114 19.29 -4.50 -6.99
C ASN A 114 20.69 -5.11 -6.90
N LYS A 115 21.59 -4.52 -6.11
CA LYS A 115 22.94 -5.05 -5.83
C LYS A 115 22.89 -6.46 -5.23
N HIS A 116 21.88 -6.74 -4.42
CA HIS A 116 21.68 -8.03 -3.76
C HIS A 116 20.76 -8.99 -4.53
N ASN A 117 20.41 -8.69 -5.79
CA ASN A 117 19.50 -9.51 -6.61
C ASN A 117 18.12 -9.76 -5.98
N LEU A 118 17.59 -8.76 -5.28
CA LEU A 118 16.31 -8.84 -4.59
C LEU A 118 15.22 -8.18 -5.43
N LYS A 119 14.10 -8.88 -5.61
CA LYS A 119 12.88 -8.29 -6.16
C LYS A 119 12.22 -7.40 -5.13
N THR A 120 11.77 -6.23 -5.56
CA THR A 120 11.07 -5.28 -4.70
C THR A 120 9.56 -5.35 -4.91
N ILE A 121 8.79 -5.29 -3.82
CA ILE A 121 7.36 -4.95 -3.85
C ILE A 121 7.22 -3.56 -3.25
N LEU A 122 7.07 -2.53 -4.08
CA LEU A 122 6.86 -1.16 -3.64
C LEU A 122 5.36 -0.88 -3.56
N VAL A 123 4.83 -0.66 -2.36
CA VAL A 123 3.41 -0.29 -2.18
C VAL A 123 3.35 1.19 -1.79
N THR A 124 2.66 2.01 -2.58
CA THR A 124 2.64 3.46 -2.36
C THR A 124 1.31 4.13 -2.79
N LYS A 125 0.98 5.26 -2.16
CA LYS A 125 -0.07 6.23 -2.54
C LYS A 125 0.49 7.57 -3.00
N ILE A 126 1.72 7.92 -2.63
CA ILE A 126 2.27 9.28 -2.72
C ILE A 126 3.53 9.36 -3.58
N LEU A 127 3.70 8.42 -4.51
CA LEU A 127 4.83 8.40 -5.43
C LEU A 127 4.52 9.26 -6.66
N ASP A 128 5.40 10.21 -6.95
CA ASP A 128 5.41 10.95 -8.21
C ASP A 128 6.03 10.09 -9.35
N TRP A 129 5.83 10.49 -10.60
CA TRP A 129 6.59 9.90 -11.70
C TRP A 129 8.09 10.22 -11.53
N ASP A 130 8.90 9.16 -11.46
CA ASP A 130 10.34 9.27 -11.28
C ASP A 130 11.05 8.28 -12.23
N PRO A 131 11.77 8.79 -13.25
CA PRO A 131 12.50 7.94 -14.20
C PRO A 131 13.57 7.05 -13.55
N GLU A 132 14.19 7.50 -12.47
CA GLU A 132 15.23 6.76 -11.76
C GLU A 132 14.61 5.58 -10.99
N VAL A 133 13.54 5.84 -10.24
CA VAL A 133 12.76 4.77 -9.57
C VAL A 133 12.24 3.76 -10.60
N SER A 134 11.74 4.24 -11.75
CA SER A 134 11.30 3.39 -12.87
C SER A 134 12.42 2.51 -13.42
N LYS A 135 13.63 3.06 -13.61
CA LYS A 135 14.80 2.28 -14.04
C LYS A 135 15.15 1.20 -13.02
N LEU A 136 15.19 1.55 -11.74
CA LEU A 136 15.59 0.63 -10.67
C LEU A 136 14.59 -0.50 -10.46
N LEU A 137 13.29 -0.24 -10.54
CA LEU A 137 12.26 -1.28 -10.39
C LEU A 137 12.32 -2.31 -11.52
N LYS A 138 12.69 -1.92 -12.74
CA LYS A 138 12.74 -2.84 -13.89
C LYS A 138 13.85 -3.88 -13.82
N VAL A 139 14.96 -3.60 -13.11
CA VAL A 139 16.17 -4.46 -13.10
C VAL A 139 15.83 -5.92 -12.79
N HIS A 140 15.03 -6.17 -11.75
CA HIS A 140 14.62 -7.51 -11.33
C HIS A 140 13.12 -7.77 -11.52
N ASN A 141 12.48 -7.04 -12.43
CA ASN A 141 11.03 -7.06 -12.63
C ASN A 141 10.23 -6.87 -11.31
N SER A 142 10.68 -5.91 -10.50
CA SER A 142 10.04 -5.54 -9.23
C SER A 142 8.62 -5.02 -9.48
N THR A 143 7.72 -5.21 -8.52
CA THR A 143 6.33 -4.78 -8.66
C THR A 143 6.06 -3.46 -7.94
N LEU A 144 5.39 -2.54 -8.65
CA LEU A 144 4.85 -1.31 -8.11
C LEU A 144 3.33 -1.45 -7.88
N HIS A 145 2.88 -1.39 -6.64
CA HIS A 145 1.47 -1.30 -6.28
C HIS A 145 1.13 0.16 -6.00
N ILE A 146 0.39 0.78 -6.92
CA ILE A 146 -0.22 2.08 -6.67
C ILE A 146 -1.55 1.82 -5.96
N SER A 147 -1.61 2.19 -4.68
CA SER A 147 -2.77 1.94 -3.83
C SER A 147 -3.86 2.97 -4.10
N MET A 148 -5.05 2.47 -4.44
CA MET A 148 -6.26 3.24 -4.73
C MET A 148 -7.28 2.95 -3.63
N GLY A 149 -7.99 3.97 -3.18
CA GLY A 149 -8.98 3.86 -2.11
C GLY A 149 -10.12 4.83 -2.34
N TYR A 150 -10.67 5.37 -1.26
CA TYR A 150 -11.68 6.42 -1.30
C TYR A 150 -11.02 7.74 -0.94
N ASP A 151 -11.06 8.74 -1.84
CA ASP A 151 -10.33 10.00 -1.63
C ASP A 151 -10.80 10.74 -0.37
N ASN A 152 -12.09 10.70 -0.06
CA ASN A 152 -12.66 11.25 1.17
C ASN A 152 -12.20 10.53 2.45
N LEU A 153 -11.69 9.30 2.35
CA LEU A 153 -11.12 8.55 3.48
C LEU A 153 -9.60 8.65 3.54
N GLU A 154 -8.99 9.33 2.57
CA GLU A 154 -7.55 9.46 2.38
C GLU A 154 -7.13 10.93 2.22
N GLU A 155 -7.82 11.83 2.93
CA GLU A 155 -7.64 13.28 2.80
C GLU A 155 -6.17 13.73 2.79
N GLY A 156 -5.31 13.14 3.63
CA GLY A 156 -3.89 13.50 3.65
C GLY A 156 -3.18 13.26 2.32
N ALA A 157 -3.51 12.19 1.61
CA ALA A 157 -2.93 11.92 0.29
C ALA A 157 -3.55 12.85 -0.77
N ALA A 158 -4.88 13.02 -0.75
CA ALA A 158 -5.58 13.91 -1.67
C ALA A 158 -5.10 15.37 -1.54
N ASN A 159 -4.98 15.89 -0.31
CA ASN A 159 -4.48 17.24 -0.02
C ASN A 159 -3.02 17.45 -0.47
N ARG A 160 -2.26 16.36 -0.62
CA ARG A 160 -0.90 16.38 -1.15
C ARG A 160 -0.84 16.23 -2.68
N GLY A 161 -1.98 16.25 -3.37
CA GLY A 161 -2.07 16.10 -4.82
C GLY A 161 -2.06 14.64 -5.30
N PHE A 162 -2.31 13.69 -4.40
CA PHE A 162 -2.37 12.26 -4.70
C PHE A 162 -3.78 11.73 -4.47
N ASP A 163 -4.79 12.35 -5.08
CA ASP A 163 -6.10 11.70 -5.25
C ASP A 163 -6.01 10.51 -6.23
N ASN A 164 -7.07 9.74 -6.34
CA ASN A 164 -7.13 8.59 -7.23
C ASN A 164 -6.88 8.97 -8.71
N GLU A 165 -7.30 10.14 -9.19
CA GLU A 165 -7.06 10.53 -10.59
C GLU A 165 -5.57 10.76 -10.83
N ALA A 166 -4.91 11.50 -9.93
CA ALA A 166 -3.48 11.75 -9.96
C ALA A 166 -2.67 10.44 -9.85
N ARG A 167 -3.03 9.55 -8.92
CA ARG A 167 -2.38 8.24 -8.76
C ARG A 167 -2.53 7.37 -10.00
N LEU A 168 -3.70 7.39 -10.64
CA LEU A 168 -3.91 6.69 -11.90
C LEU A 168 -3.05 7.24 -13.04
N LYS A 169 -2.90 8.58 -13.13
CA LYS A 169 -1.97 9.22 -14.10
C LYS A 169 -0.54 8.72 -13.87
N VAL A 170 -0.07 8.67 -12.62
CA VAL A 170 1.27 8.14 -12.28
C VAL A 170 1.39 6.66 -12.64
N ALA A 171 0.43 5.82 -12.25
CA ALA A 171 0.43 4.39 -12.55
C ALA A 171 0.55 4.14 -14.06
N ARG A 172 -0.19 4.90 -14.87
CA ARG A 172 -0.11 4.83 -16.35
C ARG A 172 1.27 5.19 -16.88
N ARG A 173 1.97 6.15 -16.29
CA ARG A 173 3.34 6.52 -16.72
C ARG A 173 4.33 5.39 -16.43
N TYR A 174 4.30 4.82 -15.22
CA TYR A 174 5.12 3.65 -14.89
C TYR A 174 4.80 2.44 -15.77
N HIS A 175 3.53 2.15 -16.00
CA HIS A 175 3.10 1.04 -16.85
C HIS A 175 3.57 1.22 -18.30
N LYS A 176 3.38 2.40 -18.90
CA LYS A 176 3.87 2.74 -20.25
C LYS A 176 5.39 2.67 -20.37
N ALA A 177 6.13 2.90 -19.28
CA ALA A 177 7.59 2.78 -19.23
C ALA A 177 8.08 1.32 -19.07
N GLY A 178 7.17 0.34 -19.07
CA GLY A 178 7.46 -1.08 -18.98
C GLY A 178 7.63 -1.62 -17.56
N ASN A 179 7.17 -0.89 -16.52
CA ASN A 179 7.20 -1.41 -15.16
C ASN A 179 6.08 -2.42 -14.93
N ASN A 180 6.33 -3.41 -14.06
CA ASN A 180 5.30 -4.30 -13.52
C ASN A 180 4.44 -3.53 -12.51
N VAL A 181 3.34 -2.94 -12.97
CA VAL A 181 2.46 -2.06 -12.19
C VAL A 181 1.12 -2.75 -11.93
N TYR A 182 0.63 -2.66 -10.69
CA TYR A 182 -0.73 -3.02 -10.31
C TYR A 182 -1.44 -1.81 -9.69
N LEU A 183 -2.73 -1.67 -9.99
CA LEU A 183 -3.62 -0.84 -9.18
C LEU A 183 -4.11 -1.67 -8.00
N ARG A 184 -3.59 -1.41 -6.80
CA ARG A 184 -4.03 -2.08 -5.57
C ARG A 184 -5.29 -1.38 -5.07
N ILE A 185 -6.45 -1.98 -5.30
CA ILE A 185 -7.75 -1.37 -4.99
C ILE A 185 -8.21 -1.80 -3.59
N VAL A 186 -8.32 -0.85 -2.66
CA VAL A 186 -8.93 -1.08 -1.34
C VAL A 186 -10.40 -0.64 -1.39
N VAL A 187 -11.33 -1.60 -1.32
CA VAL A 187 -12.74 -1.36 -1.63
C VAL A 187 -13.66 -2.35 -0.91
N ASP A 188 -14.91 -1.97 -0.66
CA ASP A 188 -15.96 -2.93 -0.39
C ASP A 188 -16.17 -3.85 -1.61
N ILE A 189 -15.97 -5.15 -1.40
CA ILE A 189 -16.12 -6.18 -2.43
C ILE A 189 -17.48 -6.87 -2.39
N THR A 190 -18.32 -6.54 -1.42
CA THR A 190 -19.65 -7.15 -1.24
C THR A 190 -20.72 -6.46 -2.07
N SER A 191 -20.45 -5.26 -2.56
CA SER A 191 -21.26 -4.50 -3.52
C SER A 191 -20.69 -4.57 -4.94
N SER A 192 -21.47 -4.14 -5.93
CA SER A 192 -21.06 -4.02 -7.33
C SER A 192 -19.83 -3.13 -7.50
N ILE A 193 -19.05 -3.35 -8.58
CA ILE A 193 -17.85 -2.53 -8.85
C ILE A 193 -18.25 -1.05 -9.07
N PRO A 194 -17.66 -0.10 -8.33
CA PRO A 194 -17.89 1.32 -8.56
C PRO A 194 -17.60 1.77 -10.00
N LYS A 195 -18.44 2.65 -10.56
CA LYS A 195 -18.35 3.09 -11.97
C LYS A 195 -16.98 3.66 -12.34
N ASN A 196 -16.36 4.42 -11.45
CA ASN A 196 -15.02 4.97 -11.63
C ASN A 196 -13.95 3.88 -11.71
N ILE A 197 -14.00 2.86 -10.85
CA ILE A 197 -13.06 1.72 -10.89
C ILE A 197 -13.23 0.93 -12.18
N LYS A 198 -14.47 0.68 -12.61
CA LYS A 198 -14.76 0.03 -13.91
C LYS A 198 -14.18 0.83 -15.08
N ALA A 199 -14.25 2.15 -15.03
CA ALA A 199 -13.67 3.01 -16.06
C ALA A 199 -12.13 2.96 -16.11
N TRP A 200 -11.45 2.49 -15.06
CA TRP A 200 -10.00 2.35 -15.06
C TRP A 200 -9.51 1.10 -15.82
N GLU A 201 -10.38 0.13 -16.09
CA GLU A 201 -10.04 -1.10 -16.81
C GLU A 201 -9.50 -0.82 -18.22
N LYS A 202 -9.99 0.25 -18.86
CA LYS A 202 -9.56 0.69 -20.20
C LYS A 202 -8.06 1.03 -20.31
N TYR A 203 -7.37 1.19 -19.19
CA TYR A 203 -5.94 1.52 -19.17
C TYR A 203 -5.02 0.29 -19.20
N GLY A 204 -5.57 -0.93 -19.14
CA GLY A 204 -4.80 -2.17 -19.25
C GLY A 204 -3.90 -2.50 -18.05
N ILE A 205 -3.95 -1.71 -16.98
CA ILE A 205 -3.19 -1.98 -15.75
C ILE A 205 -3.95 -3.01 -14.92
N PRO A 206 -3.33 -4.14 -14.52
CA PRO A 206 -4.00 -5.16 -13.73
C PRO A 206 -4.39 -4.63 -12.35
N PHE A 207 -5.54 -5.10 -11.85
CA PHE A 207 -6.03 -4.76 -10.52
C PHE A 207 -5.54 -5.80 -9.51
N LEU A 208 -5.21 -5.36 -8.30
CA LEU A 208 -5.02 -6.20 -7.13
C LEU A 208 -6.05 -5.83 -6.06
N ILE A 209 -7.10 -6.63 -5.94
CA ILE A 209 -8.21 -6.32 -5.04
C ILE A 209 -7.84 -6.63 -3.59
N THR A 210 -7.98 -5.63 -2.73
CA THR A 210 -7.77 -5.73 -1.28
C THR A 210 -9.11 -5.47 -0.58
N PRO A 211 -9.77 -6.51 -0.02
CA PRO A 211 -11.06 -6.35 0.62
C PRO A 211 -10.98 -5.37 1.80
N LEU A 212 -11.82 -4.33 1.77
CA LEU A 212 -11.95 -3.37 2.87
C LEU A 212 -12.50 -4.07 4.12
N ARG A 213 -12.00 -3.64 5.28
CA ARG A 213 -12.50 -4.07 6.59
C ARG A 213 -12.99 -2.85 7.36
N PHE A 214 -14.11 -2.98 8.03
CA PHE A 214 -14.64 -1.91 8.87
C PHE A 214 -14.24 -2.13 10.32
N PHE A 215 -13.38 -1.25 10.85
CA PHE A 215 -12.96 -1.26 12.25
C PHE A 215 -13.83 -0.37 13.14
N LYS A 216 -14.68 0.45 12.51
CA LYS A 216 -15.56 1.43 13.17
C LYS A 216 -16.86 1.59 12.38
N LYS A 217 -17.93 2.00 13.06
CA LYS A 217 -19.27 2.16 12.46
C LYS A 217 -19.35 3.38 11.52
N ASP A 218 -18.69 4.48 11.87
CA ASP A 218 -18.61 5.70 11.05
C ASP A 218 -18.07 5.44 9.64
N LEU A 219 -17.08 4.56 9.51
CA LEU A 219 -16.49 4.17 8.23
C LEU A 219 -17.51 3.50 7.30
N ILE A 220 -18.50 2.79 7.84
CA ILE A 220 -19.57 2.18 7.03
C ILE A 220 -20.39 3.29 6.39
N GLN A 221 -20.83 4.28 7.15
CA GLN A 221 -21.64 5.39 6.64
C GLN A 221 -20.94 6.18 5.53
N LEU A 222 -19.61 6.27 5.57
CA LEU A 222 -18.83 6.96 4.56
C LEU A 222 -18.63 6.15 3.26
N VAL A 223 -18.72 4.82 3.33
CA VAL A 223 -18.48 3.91 2.19
C VAL A 223 -19.79 3.35 1.61
N LEU A 224 -20.75 3.10 2.48
CA LEU A 224 -22.06 2.48 2.26
C LEU A 224 -23.10 3.28 3.07
N PRO A 225 -23.50 4.47 2.62
CA PRO A 225 -24.34 5.39 3.40
C PRO A 225 -25.72 4.82 3.76
N GLU A 226 -26.24 3.90 2.95
CA GLU A 226 -27.54 3.25 3.18
C GLU A 226 -27.45 1.99 4.07
N GLU A 227 -26.25 1.66 4.57
CA GLU A 227 -26.00 0.42 5.30
C GLU A 227 -25.61 0.68 6.75
N SER A 228 -26.16 -0.12 7.67
CA SER A 228 -25.74 -0.13 9.08
C SER A 228 -24.80 -1.30 9.39
N TRP A 229 -24.07 -1.19 10.51
CA TRP A 229 -23.20 -2.27 10.98
C TRP A 229 -23.97 -3.59 11.16
N GLU A 230 -25.17 -3.49 11.74
CA GLU A 230 -26.08 -4.59 12.01
C GLU A 230 -26.59 -5.21 10.69
N SER A 231 -27.02 -4.38 9.73
CA SER A 231 -27.51 -4.85 8.42
C SER A 231 -26.45 -5.63 7.62
N LEU A 232 -25.16 -5.25 7.73
CA LEU A 232 -24.06 -5.96 7.07
C LEU A 232 -23.83 -7.37 7.64
N ILE A 233 -24.08 -7.55 8.95
CA ILE A 233 -23.99 -8.85 9.62
C ILE A 233 -25.23 -9.69 9.29
N GLU A 234 -26.43 -9.13 9.43
CA GLU A 234 -27.72 -9.80 9.18
C GLU A 234 -27.82 -10.30 7.73
N SER A 235 -27.40 -9.47 6.76
CA SER A 235 -27.33 -9.82 5.33
C SER A 235 -26.25 -10.85 4.98
N LYS A 236 -25.48 -11.31 5.97
CA LYS A 236 -24.34 -12.23 5.82
C LYS A 236 -23.37 -11.76 4.73
N ARG A 237 -23.20 -10.44 4.58
CA ARG A 237 -22.13 -9.85 3.73
C ARG A 237 -20.82 -9.79 4.48
N TYR A 238 -20.90 -9.53 5.78
CA TYR A 238 -19.78 -9.42 6.69
C TYR A 238 -19.95 -10.34 7.89
N LYS A 239 -18.82 -10.65 8.54
CA LYS A 239 -18.77 -11.20 9.89
C LYS A 239 -17.88 -10.35 10.77
N TYR A 240 -18.22 -10.25 12.04
CA TYR A 240 -17.38 -9.56 13.01
C TYR A 240 -16.28 -10.48 13.57
N LYS A 241 -15.02 -10.03 13.46
CA LYS A 241 -13.86 -10.62 14.14
C LYS A 241 -12.81 -9.52 14.36
N ASN A 242 -12.93 -8.76 15.45
CA ASN A 242 -12.18 -7.53 15.74
C ASN A 242 -12.41 -6.37 14.73
N ALA A 243 -12.98 -6.68 13.57
CA ALA A 243 -13.45 -5.79 12.52
C ALA A 243 -14.53 -6.53 11.72
N LEU A 244 -15.36 -5.83 10.96
CA LEU A 244 -16.18 -6.47 9.93
C LEU A 244 -15.28 -6.91 8.78
N ILE A 245 -15.25 -8.22 8.52
CA ILE A 245 -14.52 -8.86 7.43
C ILE A 245 -15.54 -9.36 6.41
N PRO A 246 -15.37 -9.06 5.11
CA PRO A 246 -16.29 -9.53 4.09
C PRO A 246 -16.25 -11.04 4.00
N ILE A 247 -17.41 -11.69 3.94
CA ILE A 247 -17.53 -13.16 3.86
C ILE A 247 -17.94 -13.66 2.49
N LYS A 248 -18.47 -12.78 1.65
CA LYS A 248 -18.80 -13.04 0.25
C LYS A 248 -18.27 -11.92 -0.63
N MET A 249 -18.26 -12.16 -1.93
CA MET A 249 -17.83 -11.19 -2.93
C MET A 249 -18.95 -11.06 -3.96
N HIS A 250 -19.27 -9.83 -4.36
CA HIS A 250 -20.23 -9.58 -5.42
C HIS A 250 -19.72 -10.20 -6.74
N SER A 251 -20.64 -10.72 -7.56
CA SER A 251 -20.32 -11.44 -8.80
C SER A 251 -19.51 -10.59 -9.79
N ASP A 252 -19.73 -9.28 -9.83
CA ASP A 252 -18.96 -8.35 -10.68
C ASP A 252 -17.44 -8.44 -10.48
N TRP A 253 -16.98 -8.73 -9.25
CA TRP A 253 -15.56 -8.86 -8.95
C TRP A 253 -14.96 -10.21 -9.38
N SER A 254 -15.78 -11.17 -9.83
CA SER A 254 -15.34 -12.53 -10.20
C SER A 254 -14.28 -12.54 -11.29
N LYS A 255 -14.36 -11.61 -12.25
CA LYS A 255 -13.38 -11.42 -13.33
C LYS A 255 -12.00 -11.01 -12.82
N HIS A 256 -11.91 -10.38 -11.64
CA HIS A 256 -10.65 -10.00 -11.01
C HIS A 256 -10.17 -11.12 -10.08
N LYS A 257 -9.32 -11.99 -10.62
CA LYS A 257 -8.76 -13.14 -9.88
C LYS A 257 -7.67 -12.73 -8.89
N GLU A 258 -6.98 -11.63 -9.18
CA GLU A 258 -5.88 -11.07 -8.41
C GLU A 258 -6.39 -10.43 -7.10
N ARG A 259 -6.16 -11.11 -5.98
CA ARG A 259 -6.69 -10.71 -4.66
C ARG A 259 -5.64 -10.85 -3.57
N CYS A 260 -5.67 -9.94 -2.60
CA CYS A 260 -4.81 -9.98 -1.42
C CYS A 260 -5.60 -9.65 -0.15
N GLY A 261 -5.89 -10.66 0.67
CA GLY A 261 -6.63 -10.49 1.92
C GLY A 261 -7.56 -11.66 2.24
N TYR A 262 -8.33 -11.49 3.32
CA TYR A 262 -9.31 -12.49 3.73
C TYR A 262 -10.66 -12.21 3.11
N ILE A 263 -11.30 -13.26 2.61
CA ILE A 263 -12.73 -13.29 2.28
C ILE A 263 -13.30 -14.51 2.99
N GLY A 264 -14.15 -14.29 4.00
CA GLY A 264 -14.64 -15.36 4.86
C GLY A 264 -13.53 -15.92 5.74
N SER A 265 -13.29 -17.22 5.67
CA SER A 265 -12.17 -17.92 6.32
C SER A 265 -10.96 -18.08 5.40
N LYS A 266 -11.12 -17.81 4.10
CA LYS A 266 -10.07 -18.06 3.11
C LYS A 266 -9.16 -16.85 2.96
N PHE A 267 -7.86 -17.07 3.10
CA PHE A 267 -6.84 -16.09 2.72
C PHE A 267 -6.55 -16.22 1.22
N HIS A 268 -6.60 -15.09 0.52
CA HIS A 268 -6.21 -14.96 -0.87
C HIS A 268 -4.88 -14.23 -0.96
N CYS A 269 -3.93 -14.79 -1.71
CA CYS A 269 -2.67 -14.17 -2.04
C CYS A 269 -2.40 -14.33 -3.53
N ASN A 270 -1.95 -13.25 -4.17
CA ASN A 270 -1.59 -13.24 -5.58
C ASN A 270 -0.07 -13.11 -5.82
N ASN A 271 0.73 -13.39 -4.78
CA ASN A 271 2.18 -13.18 -4.79
C ASN A 271 2.56 -11.77 -5.22
N CYS A 272 1.71 -10.78 -4.91
CA CYS A 272 1.93 -9.38 -5.23
C CYS A 272 2.25 -9.11 -6.71
N GLY A 273 1.82 -9.96 -7.64
CA GLY A 273 2.10 -9.80 -9.07
C GLY A 273 3.50 -10.24 -9.51
N LEU A 274 4.26 -10.93 -8.64
CA LEU A 274 5.58 -11.49 -8.96
C LEU A 274 5.53 -12.90 -9.56
N GLY A 275 4.34 -13.51 -9.67
CA GLY A 275 4.15 -14.87 -10.19
C GLY A 275 4.54 -15.96 -9.20
N LYS A 276 4.88 -17.16 -9.71
CA LYS A 276 5.56 -18.19 -8.91
C LYS A 276 7.03 -17.78 -8.81
N LEU A 277 7.53 -17.66 -7.57
CA LEU A 277 8.93 -17.38 -7.27
C LEU A 277 9.77 -18.64 -7.40
#